data_AF-A0A1C7NLE4-F1
#
_entry.id   AF-A0A1C7NLE4-F1
#
_cell.length_a   1.000
_cell.length_b   1.000
_cell.length_c   1.000
_cell.angle_alpha   90.00
_cell.angle_beta   90.00
_cell.angle_gamma   90.00
#
_symmetry.space_group_name_H-M   'P 1'
#
loop_
_entity.id
_entity.type
_entity.pdbx_description
1 polymer ?
#
loop_
_entity_poly.entity_id
_entity_poly.type
_entity_poly.pdbx_seq_one_letter_code
_entity_poly.pdbx_strand_id
1 'polypeptide(L)'
;MQEYYDREVFKGTVSLAELSFVGTIGFSFCGLLGPITPYLMKLMGARLLLLCGTLLGSAGLVLASYSTKVWQLYMTQSVMHGMGTALLFIVSMSISPQWFNKKRAFAVGIMVSGSGIGGLLMPFVITSLNESLGITW
;
A
#
# COMPACT_ATOMS: atom_id res chain seq x y z
N MET A 1 -4.54 8.10 -13.02
CA MET A 1 -4.28 6.67 -13.30
C MET A 1 -5.57 5.92 -13.66
N GLN A 2 -6.66 6.04 -12.89
CA GLN A 2 -7.96 5.37 -13.17
C GLN A 2 -8.62 5.79 -14.50
N GLU A 3 -8.57 7.07 -14.88
CA GLU A 3 -9.18 7.54 -16.16
C GLU A 3 -8.41 7.11 -17.42
N TYR A 4 -7.15 6.67 -17.29
CA TYR A 4 -6.31 6.29 -18.43
C TYR A 4 -6.42 4.80 -18.76
N TYR A 5 -6.61 3.94 -17.74
CA TYR A 5 -6.93 2.52 -17.93
C TYR A 5 -8.28 2.30 -18.64
N ASP A 6 -9.22 3.24 -18.45
CA ASP A 6 -10.52 3.26 -19.11
C ASP A 6 -10.43 3.65 -20.60
N ARG A 7 -9.42 4.44 -21.00
CA ARG A 7 -9.35 5.00 -22.36
C ARG A 7 -8.50 4.24 -23.38
N GLU A 8 -7.41 3.57 -22.99
CA GLU A 8 -6.47 3.00 -23.99
C GLU A 8 -6.26 1.48 -23.94
N VAL A 9 -6.50 0.79 -22.81
CA VAL A 9 -6.12 -0.64 -22.66
C VAL A 9 -7.32 -1.58 -22.58
N PHE A 10 -8.41 -1.19 -21.91
CA PHE A 10 -9.58 -2.05 -21.73
C PHE A 10 -10.82 -1.38 -22.31
N LYS A 11 -11.13 -1.65 -23.58
CA LYS A 11 -12.47 -1.43 -24.14
C LYS A 11 -13.49 -2.19 -23.27
N GLY A 12 -14.10 -1.51 -22.31
CA GLY A 12 -15.30 -1.95 -21.59
C GLY A 12 -15.20 -3.28 -20.82
N THR A 13 -14.03 -3.70 -20.35
CA THR A 13 -13.83 -5.01 -19.70
C THR A 13 -13.42 -4.97 -18.23
N VAL A 14 -13.09 -3.79 -17.67
CA VAL A 14 -12.76 -3.66 -16.24
C VAL A 14 -13.71 -2.65 -15.61
N SER A 15 -14.57 -3.12 -14.72
CA SER A 15 -15.59 -2.28 -14.08
C SER A 15 -14.94 -1.36 -13.03
N LEU A 16 -15.42 -0.13 -12.87
CA LEU A 16 -15.02 0.76 -11.76
C LEU A 16 -15.16 0.06 -10.39
N ALA A 17 -16.10 -0.88 -10.29
CA ALA A 17 -16.34 -1.73 -9.12
C ALA A 17 -15.19 -2.72 -8.87
N GLU A 18 -14.62 -3.29 -9.93
CA GLU A 18 -13.49 -4.21 -9.88
C GLU A 18 -12.24 -3.52 -9.31
N LEU A 19 -11.96 -2.29 -9.76
CA LEU A 19 -10.85 -1.48 -9.24
C LEU A 19 -11.06 -1.07 -7.78
N SER A 20 -12.29 -0.70 -7.42
CA SER A 20 -12.64 -0.36 -6.03
C SER A 20 -12.50 -1.57 -5.09
N PHE A 21 -12.72 -2.78 -5.63
CA PHE A 21 -12.57 -4.02 -4.90
C PHE A 21 -11.12 -4.30 -4.48
N VAL A 22 -10.13 -3.97 -5.33
CA VAL A 22 -8.69 -4.08 -5.01
C VAL A 22 -8.36 -3.28 -3.74
N GLY A 23 -8.76 -2.00 -3.73
CA GLY A 23 -8.53 -1.12 -2.59
C GLY A 23 -9.24 -1.61 -1.32
N THR A 24 -10.46 -2.13 -1.46
CA THR A 24 -11.26 -2.64 -0.34
C THR A 24 -10.67 -3.91 0.27
N ILE A 25 -10.19 -4.84 -0.56
CA ILE A 25 -9.49 -6.04 -0.12
C ILE A 25 -8.19 -5.65 0.61
N GLY A 26 -7.41 -4.73 0.04
CA GLY A 26 -6.19 -4.21 0.68
C GLY A 26 -6.48 -3.61 2.06
N PHE A 27 -7.54 -2.81 2.19
CA PHE A 27 -7.94 -2.23 3.48
C PHE A 27 -8.47 -3.27 4.48
N SER A 28 -9.13 -4.32 3.98
CA SER A 28 -9.62 -5.42 4.82
C SER A 28 -8.47 -6.19 5.47
N PHE A 29 -7.31 -6.27 4.81
CA PHE A 29 -6.09 -6.83 5.41
C PHE A 29 -5.59 -5.99 6.61
N CYS A 30 -5.76 -4.67 6.63
CA CYS A 30 -5.46 -3.87 7.82
C CYS A 30 -6.30 -4.30 9.03
N GLY A 31 -7.58 -4.64 8.82
CA GLY A 31 -8.46 -5.14 9.87
C GLY A 31 -8.04 -6.54 10.36
N LEU A 32 -7.78 -7.47 9.44
CA LEU A 32 -7.38 -8.84 9.76
C LEU A 32 -6.01 -8.92 10.45
N LEU A 33 -5.05 -8.10 10.01
CA LEU A 33 -3.71 -8.06 10.57
C LEU A 33 -3.63 -7.20 11.84
N GLY A 34 -4.68 -6.44 12.17
CA GLY A 34 -4.78 -5.63 13.39
C GLY A 34 -4.38 -6.38 14.67
N PRO A 35 -5.01 -7.51 15.03
CA PRO A 35 -4.63 -8.29 16.22
C PRO A 35 -3.37 -9.15 16.03
N ILE A 36 -3.04 -9.54 14.80
CA ILE A 36 -1.90 -10.42 14.49
C ILE A 36 -0.57 -9.67 14.58
N THR A 37 -0.54 -8.41 14.15
CA THR A 37 0.68 -7.61 14.07
C THR A 37 1.32 -7.35 15.44
N PRO A 38 0.59 -6.97 16.51
CA PRO A 38 1.16 -6.80 17.84
C PRO A 38 1.72 -8.11 18.41
N TYR A 39 1.12 -9.25 18.08
CA TYR A 39 1.61 -10.57 18.48
C TYR A 39 2.94 -10.90 17.76
N LEU A 40 3.01 -10.71 16.43
CA LEU A 40 4.25 -10.86 15.67
C LEU A 40 5.35 -9.89 16.12
N MET A 41 4.99 -8.65 16.46
CA MET A 41 5.94 -7.67 17.00
C MET A 41 6.59 -8.13 18.31
N LYS A 42 5.85 -8.85 19.17
CA LYS A 42 6.41 -9.42 20.41
C LYS A 42 7.40 -10.56 20.15
N LEU A 43 7.15 -11.38 19.13
CA LEU A 43 7.98 -12.55 18.79
C LEU A 43 9.25 -12.18 18.02
N MET A 44 9.10 -11.34 16.98
CA MET A 44 10.16 -11.08 15.98
C MET A 44 10.80 -9.70 16.14
N GLY A 45 10.20 -8.84 16.98
CA GLY A 45 10.60 -7.45 17.12
C GLY A 45 10.09 -6.56 15.99
N ALA A 46 9.89 -5.29 16.33
CA ALA A 46 9.46 -4.23 15.43
C ALA A 46 10.28 -4.13 14.13
N ARG A 47 11.61 -4.15 14.25
CA ARG A 47 12.52 -3.86 13.13
C ARG A 47 12.49 -4.93 12.05
N LEU A 48 12.46 -6.21 12.45
CA LEU A 48 12.41 -7.33 11.51
C LEU A 48 11.06 -7.34 10.79
N LEU A 49 9.98 -7.06 11.51
CA LEU A 49 8.64 -7.03 10.94
C LEU A 49 8.47 -5.88 9.92
N LEU A 50 9.06 -4.71 10.18
CA LEU A 50 9.12 -3.62 9.21
C LEU A 50 9.90 -4.03 7.95
N LEU A 51 11.05 -4.69 8.09
CA LEU A 51 11.83 -5.16 6.94
C LEU A 51 11.08 -6.22 6.12
N CYS A 52 10.42 -7.17 6.77
CA CYS A 52 9.58 -8.15 6.08
C CYS A 52 8.41 -7.48 5.35
N GLY A 53 7.75 -6.51 5.99
CA GLY A 53 6.64 -5.76 5.39
C GLY A 53 7.07 -4.94 4.17
N THR A 54 8.21 -4.24 4.24
CA THR A 54 8.73 -3.50 3.08
C THR A 54 9.13 -4.42 1.95
N LEU A 55 9.85 -5.51 2.24
CA LEU A 55 10.25 -6.48 1.21
C LEU A 55 9.04 -7.12 0.53
N LEU A 56 8.02 -7.50 1.30
CA LEU A 56 6.80 -8.08 0.78
C LEU A 56 6.01 -7.07 -0.07
N GLY A 57 5.92 -5.82 0.40
CA GLY A 57 5.24 -4.73 -0.30
C GLY A 57 5.92 -4.35 -1.61
N SER A 58 7.26 -4.28 -1.62
CA SER A 58 8.05 -4.01 -2.83
C SER A 58 8.01 -5.18 -3.79
N ALA A 59 8.10 -6.43 -3.30
CA ALA A 59 7.97 -7.62 -4.13
C ALA A 59 6.59 -7.68 -4.80
N GLY A 60 5.52 -7.34 -4.07
CA GLY A 60 4.16 -7.26 -4.62
C GLY A 60 4.02 -6.23 -5.75
N LEU A 61 4.65 -5.06 -5.62
CA LEU A 61 4.69 -4.03 -6.67
C LEU A 61 5.49 -4.48 -7.90
N VAL A 62 6.67 -5.07 -7.71
CA VAL A 62 7.49 -5.57 -8.81
C VAL A 62 6.78 -6.72 -9.54
N LEU A 63 6.16 -7.64 -8.81
CA LEU A 63 5.36 -8.73 -9.39
C LEU A 63 4.12 -8.21 -10.13
N ALA A 64 3.54 -7.09 -9.69
CA ALA A 64 2.44 -6.44 -10.40
C ALA A 64 2.89 -5.89 -11.77
N SER A 65 4.10 -5.34 -11.87
CA SER A 65 4.67 -4.83 -13.13
C SER A 65 4.82 -5.93 -14.20
N TYR A 66 5.16 -7.16 -13.81
CA TYR A 66 5.25 -8.32 -14.72
C TYR A 66 3.91 -9.03 -14.99
N SER A 67 2.82 -8.56 -14.39
CA SER A 67 1.54 -9.27 -14.40
C SER A 67 0.73 -8.94 -15.65
N THR A 68 0.55 -9.92 -16.53
CA THR A 68 -0.19 -9.77 -17.80
C THR A 68 -1.67 -10.11 -17.70
N LYS A 69 -2.13 -10.65 -16.56
CA LYS A 69 -3.53 -11.05 -16.33
C LYS A 69 -4.14 -10.31 -15.15
N VAL A 70 -5.40 -9.90 -15.28
CA VAL A 70 -6.16 -9.17 -14.26
C VAL A 70 -6.18 -9.91 -12.91
N TRP A 71 -6.43 -11.22 -12.90
CA TRP A 71 -6.42 -12.02 -11.66
C TRP A 71 -5.07 -12.03 -10.93
N GLN A 72 -3.97 -12.01 -11.67
CA GLN A 72 -2.63 -11.97 -11.09
C GLN A 72 -2.35 -10.60 -10.46
N LEU A 73 -2.80 -9.51 -11.08
CA LEU A 73 -2.77 -8.16 -10.49
C LEU A 73 -3.59 -8.09 -9.19
N TYR A 74 -4.77 -8.72 -9.15
CA TYR A 74 -5.57 -8.80 -7.92
C TYR A 74 -4.80 -9.42 -6.76
N MET A 75 -4.14 -10.55 -7.00
CA MET A 75 -3.41 -11.25 -5.94
C MET A 75 -2.14 -10.51 -5.52
N THR A 76 -1.36 -9.98 -6.47
CA THR A 76 -0.10 -9.29 -6.12
C THR A 76 -0.36 -7.92 -5.47
N GLN A 77 -1.32 -7.15 -5.98
CA GLN A 77 -1.60 -5.80 -5.50
C GLN A 77 -2.48 -5.79 -4.23
N SER A 78 -3.52 -6.61 -4.18
CA SER A 78 -4.43 -6.61 -3.01
C SER A 78 -3.87 -7.44 -1.86
N VAL A 79 -3.34 -8.64 -2.15
CA VAL A 79 -2.90 -9.57 -1.10
C VAL A 79 -1.46 -9.28 -0.69
N MET A 80 -0.48 -9.37 -1.60
CA MET A 80 0.93 -9.20 -1.22
C MET A 80 1.23 -7.75 -0.81
N HIS A 81 0.91 -6.79 -1.67
CA HIS A 81 1.17 -5.39 -1.38
C HIS A 81 0.25 -4.85 -0.27
N GLY A 82 -1.04 -5.22 -0.26
CA GLY A 82 -1.97 -4.86 0.83
C GLY A 82 -1.54 -5.41 2.20
N MET A 83 -1.10 -6.68 2.26
CA MET A 83 -0.57 -7.26 3.51
C MET A 83 0.71 -6.57 3.97
N GLY A 84 1.66 -6.31 3.06
CA GLY A 84 2.90 -5.62 3.39
C GLY A 84 2.68 -4.19 3.93
N THR A 85 1.83 -3.42 3.25
CA THR A 85 1.49 -2.04 3.65
C THR A 85 0.68 -1.99 4.95
N ALA A 86 -0.25 -2.92 5.15
CA ALA A 86 -1.00 -3.06 6.40
C ALA A 86 -0.07 -3.30 7.60
N LEU A 87 0.88 -4.24 7.48
CA LEU A 87 1.86 -4.52 8.51
C LEU A 87 2.70 -3.27 8.81
N LEU A 88 3.23 -2.60 7.79
CA LEU A 88 4.02 -1.38 7.96
C LEU A 88 3.25 -0.28 8.67
N PHE A 89 1.98 -0.09 8.31
CA PHE A 89 1.12 0.93 8.91
C PHE A 89 0.86 0.66 10.39
N ILE A 90 0.46 -0.58 10.73
CA ILE A 90 0.14 -0.96 12.12
C ILE A 90 1.38 -0.88 13.00
N VAL A 91 2.54 -1.37 12.52
CA VAL A 91 3.80 -1.33 13.26
C VAL A 91 4.27 0.11 13.47
N SER A 92 4.22 0.95 12.42
CA SER A 92 4.61 2.36 12.52
C SER A 92 3.73 3.13 13.51
N MET A 93 2.41 2.93 13.44
CA MET A 93 1.45 3.52 14.39
C MET A 93 1.67 3.04 15.83
N SER A 94 2.09 1.78 16.02
CA SER A 94 2.33 1.23 17.34
C SER A 94 3.64 1.71 17.97
N ILE A 95 4.69 1.95 17.17
CA ILE A 95 6.01 2.37 17.64
C ILE A 95 6.08 3.87 17.88
N SER A 96 5.48 4.69 17.00
CA SER A 96 5.55 6.15 17.06
C SER A 96 5.21 6.76 18.44
N PRO A 97 4.11 6.37 19.13
CA PRO A 97 3.80 6.89 20.46
C PRO A 97 4.71 6.36 21.58
N GLN A 98 5.45 5.26 21.37
CA GLN A 98 6.39 4.73 22.36
C GLN A 98 7.68 5.56 22.44
N TRP A 99 8.07 6.21 21.33
CA TRP A 99 9.28 7.05 21.28
C TRP A 99 9.08 8.45 21.86
N PHE A 100 7.85 8.96 21.91
CA PHE A 100 7.55 10.29 22.43
C PHE A 100 6.74 10.18 23.72
N ASN A 101 7.19 10.77 24.83
CA ASN A 101 6.41 10.76 26.08
C ASN A 101 5.49 11.98 26.23
N LYS A 102 5.96 13.18 25.90
CA LYS A 102 5.23 14.44 26.20
C LYS A 102 4.42 15.01 25.02
N LYS A 103 4.78 14.66 23.78
CA LYS A 103 4.16 15.21 22.54
C LYS A 103 3.71 14.10 21.56
N ARG A 104 3.10 13.03 22.07
CA ARG A 104 2.63 11.87 21.27
C ARG A 104 1.70 12.26 20.14
N ALA A 105 0.64 13.02 20.46
CA ALA A 105 -0.36 13.43 19.47
C ALA A 105 0.22 14.29 18.35
N PHE A 106 1.19 15.16 18.65
CA PHE A 106 1.84 15.99 17.65
C PHE A 106 2.73 15.17 16.71
N ALA A 107 3.51 14.22 17.26
CA ALA A 107 4.35 13.33 16.45
C ALA A 107 3.50 12.43 15.53
N VAL A 108 2.41 11.88 16.04
CA VAL A 108 1.45 11.11 15.24
C VAL A 108 0.77 12.00 14.20
N GLY A 109 0.43 13.24 14.54
CA GLY A 109 -0.11 14.23 13.60
C GLY A 109 0.82 14.49 12.41
N ILE A 110 2.12 14.67 12.66
CA ILE A 110 3.12 14.81 11.60
C ILE A 110 3.19 13.54 10.74
N MET A 111 3.21 12.36 11.37
CA MET A 111 3.23 11.09 10.63
C MET A 111 2.01 10.95 9.71
N VAL A 112 0.81 11.29 10.18
CA VAL A 112 -0.42 11.24 9.37
C VAL A 112 -0.44 12.31 8.28
N SER A 113 0.12 13.49 8.54
CA SER A 113 0.22 14.55 7.52
C SER A 113 1.02 14.12 6.29
N GLY A 114 1.98 13.21 6.45
CA GLY A 114 2.70 12.58 5.35
C GLY A 114 1.79 11.83 4.36
N SER A 115 0.74 11.17 4.84
CA SER A 115 -0.23 10.49 3.97
C SER A 115 -1.00 11.47 3.09
N GLY A 116 -1.32 12.67 3.61
CA GLY A 116 -1.99 13.71 2.84
C GLY A 116 -1.10 14.28 1.73
N ILE A 117 0.16 14.56 2.05
CA ILE A 117 1.15 15.04 1.06
C ILE A 117 1.41 13.96 0.00
N GLY A 118 1.57 12.70 0.42
CA GLY A 118 1.77 11.57 -0.49
C GLY A 118 0.59 11.37 -1.45
N GLY A 119 -0.64 11.44 -0.94
CA GLY A 119 -1.85 11.34 -1.77
C GLY A 119 -1.97 12.47 -2.80
N LEU A 120 -1.50 13.68 -2.46
CA LEU A 120 -1.54 14.83 -3.36
C LEU A 120 -0.42 14.77 -4.42
N LEU A 121 0.78 14.35 -4.04
CA LEU A 121 1.93 14.28 -4.96
C LEU A 121 1.90 13.06 -5.88
N MET A 122 1.41 11.91 -5.41
CA MET A 122 1.43 10.67 -6.20
C MET A 122 0.77 10.75 -7.57
N PRO A 123 -0.43 11.35 -7.77
CA PRO A 123 -1.02 11.43 -9.09
C PRO A 123 -0.14 12.22 -10.07
N PHE A 124 0.49 13.33 -9.65
CA PHE A 124 1.37 14.12 -10.51
C PHE A 124 2.64 13.35 -10.92
N VAL A 125 3.23 12.61 -9.98
CA VAL A 125 4.41 11.79 -10.25
C VAL A 125 4.04 10.66 -11.22
N ILE A 126 2.94 9.96 -10.95
CA ILE A 126 2.49 8.83 -11.78
C ILE A 126 2.13 9.29 -13.20
N THR A 127 1.45 10.43 -13.36
CA THR A 127 1.12 10.93 -14.71
C THR A 127 2.38 11.30 -15.49
N SER A 128 3.32 12.01 -14.86
CA SER A 128 4.58 12.42 -15.51
C SER A 128 5.44 11.22 -15.89
N LEU A 129 5.47 10.20 -15.03
CA LEU A 129 6.25 8.98 -15.25
C LEU A 129 5.62 8.11 -16.35
N ASN A 130 4.29 8.09 -16.45
CA ASN A 130 3.56 7.42 -17.51
C ASN A 130 3.75 8.06 -18.88
N GLU A 131 3.81 9.38 -18.94
CA GLU A 131 4.12 10.12 -20.18
C GLU A 131 5.56 9.88 -20.65
N SER A 132 6.50 9.60 -19.75
CA SER A 132 7.93 9.47 -20.08
C SER A 132 8.40 8.03 -20.36
N LEU A 133 7.91 7.05 -19.59
CA LEU A 133 8.42 5.65 -19.60
C LEU A 133 7.41 4.61 -20.10
N GLY A 134 6.12 4.96 -20.20
CA GLY A 134 5.05 4.04 -20.60
C GLY A 134 4.67 3.04 -19.50
N ILE A 135 3.45 2.49 -19.56
CA ILE A 135 2.69 1.84 -18.44
C ILE A 135 3.36 0.58 -17.82
N THR A 136 4.50 0.12 -18.33
CA THR A 136 5.16 -1.15 -17.96
C THR A 136 6.31 -1.03 -16.96
N TRP A 137 6.65 0.17 -16.46
CA TRP A 137 7.63 0.31 -15.37
C TRP A 137 6.98 -0.05 -14.02
#